data_AF-A0A9D2L446-F1
#
_entry.id   AF-A0A9D2L446-F1
#
_cell.length_a   1.000
_cell.length_b   1.000
_cell.length_c   1.000
_cell.angle_alpha   90.00
_cell.angle_beta   90.00
_cell.angle_gamma   90.00
#
_symmetry.space_group_name_H-M   'P 1'
#
loop_
_entity.id
_entity.type
_entity.pdbx_description
1 polymer ?
#
loop_
_entity_poly.entity_id
_entity_poly.type
_entity_poly.pdbx_seq_one_letter_code
_entity_poly.pdbx_strand_id
1 'polypeptide(L)'
;MAEKKVISDLEARIRQLMADHQKLTDLCAQTAAERDTLRKENRELQQQVKKLDKELATAQLGQGLSGNAANQTKAIARVNRLMREVDRCIALLDKPERISEDLQAE
;
A
#
# COMPACT_ATOMS: atom_id res chain seq x y z
N MET A 1 -28.40 -60.14 -6.11
CA MET A 1 -27.25 -59.92 -5.21
C MET A 1 -26.26 -58.90 -5.77
N ALA A 2 -25.93 -58.94 -7.07
CA ALA A 2 -25.02 -57.97 -7.70
C ALA A 2 -25.51 -56.51 -7.62
N GLU A 3 -26.80 -56.24 -7.89
CA GLU A 3 -27.36 -54.89 -7.84
C GLU A 3 -27.28 -54.24 -6.45
N LYS A 4 -27.59 -54.99 -5.38
CA LYS A 4 -27.42 -54.51 -4.00
C LYS A 4 -25.96 -54.17 -3.67
N LYS A 5 -25.01 -54.89 -4.27
CA LYS A 5 -23.57 -54.64 -4.08
C LYS A 5 -23.15 -53.33 -4.76
N VAL A 6 -23.61 -53.11 -5.99
CA VAL A 6 -23.37 -51.87 -6.74
C VAL A 6 -23.95 -50.65 -6.00
N ILE A 7 -25.18 -50.77 -5.48
CA ILE A 7 -25.81 -49.69 -4.70
C ILE A 7 -24.98 -49.39 -3.44
N SER A 8 -24.56 -50.41 -2.70
CA SER A 8 -23.74 -50.23 -1.49
C SER A 8 -22.36 -49.60 -1.79
N ASP A 9 -21.73 -49.99 -2.90
CA ASP A 9 -20.44 -49.45 -3.34
C ASP A 9 -20.58 -47.98 -3.77
N LEU A 10 -21.66 -47.63 -4.47
CA LEU A 10 -21.97 -46.25 -4.84
C LEU A 10 -22.26 -45.39 -3.61
N GLU A 11 -23.04 -45.88 -2.65
CA GLU A 11 -23.29 -45.19 -1.39
C GLU A 11 -21.99 -44.92 -0.63
N ALA A 12 -21.09 -45.89 -0.55
CA ALA A 12 -19.78 -45.72 0.09
C ALA A 12 -18.94 -44.64 -0.62
N ARG A 13 -18.91 -44.65 -1.96
CA ARG A 13 -18.19 -43.64 -2.75
C ARG A 13 -18.78 -42.24 -2.58
N ILE A 14 -20.11 -42.11 -2.54
CA ILE A 14 -20.78 -40.82 -2.31
C ILE A 14 -20.45 -40.29 -0.91
N ARG A 15 -20.49 -41.14 0.12
CA ARG A 15 -20.11 -40.75 1.49
C ARG A 15 -18.65 -40.29 1.57
N GLN A 16 -17.75 -41.01 0.91
CA GLN A 16 -16.34 -40.63 0.84
C GLN A 16 -16.16 -39.27 0.15
N LEU A 17 -16.82 -39.07 -1.01
CA LEU A 17 -16.76 -37.83 -1.76
C LEU A 17 -17.29 -36.63 -0.95
N MET A 18 -18.39 -36.81 -0.21
CA MET A 18 -18.91 -35.77 0.70
C MET A 18 -17.93 -35.44 1.82
N ALA A 19 -17.31 -36.46 2.43
CA ALA A 19 -16.32 -36.26 3.48
C ALA A 19 -15.09 -35.51 2.98
N ASP A 20 -14.60 -35.85 1.78
CA ASP A 20 -13.44 -35.17 1.18
C ASP A 20 -13.79 -33.75 0.74
N HIS A 21 -14.99 -33.51 0.23
CA HIS A 21 -15.46 -32.16 -0.08
C HIS A 21 -15.55 -31.28 1.17
N GLN A 22 -16.06 -31.81 2.28
CA GLN A 22 -16.12 -31.07 3.55
C GLN A 22 -14.71 -30.72 4.03
N LYS A 23 -13.78 -31.68 4.05
CA LYS A 23 -12.38 -31.44 4.43
C LYS A 23 -11.72 -30.38 3.55
N LEU A 24 -11.94 -30.45 2.23
CA LEU A 24 -11.37 -29.49 1.29
C LEU A 24 -11.95 -28.09 1.53
N THR A 25 -13.26 -28.00 1.82
CA THR A 25 -13.93 -26.74 2.15
C THR A 25 -13.36 -26.12 3.43
N ASP A 26 -13.15 -26.93 4.47
CA ASP A 26 -12.53 -26.48 5.72
C ASP A 26 -11.09 -25.99 5.48
N LEU A 27 -10.30 -26.70 4.68
CA LEU A 27 -8.95 -26.29 4.32
C LEU A 27 -8.93 -25.00 3.48
N CYS A 28 -9.86 -24.85 2.54
CA CYS A 28 -10.02 -23.61 1.77
C CYS A 28 -10.38 -22.43 2.69
N ALA A 29 -11.23 -22.63 3.69
CA ALA A 29 -11.57 -21.61 4.66
C ALA A 29 -10.36 -21.22 5.54
N GLN A 30 -9.60 -22.20 6.02
CA GLN A 30 -8.40 -21.98 6.82
C GLN A 30 -7.33 -21.21 6.04
N THR A 31 -7.00 -21.67 4.83
CA THR A 31 -6.00 -21.01 3.97
C THR A 31 -6.44 -19.61 3.54
N ALA A 32 -7.74 -19.38 3.33
CA ALA A 32 -8.26 -18.03 3.07
C ALA A 32 -8.07 -17.09 4.27
N ALA A 33 -8.32 -17.59 5.49
CA ALA A 33 -8.12 -16.83 6.71
C ALA A 33 -6.63 -16.49 6.94
N GLU A 34 -5.73 -17.46 6.76
CA GLU A 34 -4.28 -17.25 6.85
C GLU A 34 -3.80 -16.23 5.83
N ARG A 35 -4.25 -16.32 4.58
CA ARG A 35 -3.96 -15.34 3.53
C ARG A 35 -4.39 -13.94 3.96
N ASP A 36 -5.55 -13.78 4.57
CA ASP A 36 -6.04 -12.47 4.99
C ASP A 36 -5.27 -11.86 6.15
N THR A 37 -4.88 -12.69 7.11
CA THR A 37 -3.95 -12.29 8.18
C THR A 37 -2.64 -11.82 7.59
N LEU A 38 -2.00 -12.62 6.73
CA LEU A 38 -0.73 -12.25 6.09
C LEU A 38 -0.84 -11.00 5.22
N ARG A 39 -1.96 -10.80 4.52
CA ARG A 39 -2.22 -9.57 3.75
C ARG A 39 -2.37 -8.35 4.63
N LYS A 40 -2.96 -8.48 5.82
CA LYS A 40 -3.06 -7.40 6.79
C LYS A 40 -1.68 -7.03 7.33
N GLU A 41 -0.90 -8.02 7.78
CA GLU A 41 0.47 -7.82 8.26
C GLU A 41 1.36 -7.19 7.19
N ASN A 42 1.26 -7.65 5.94
CA ASN A 42 2.04 -7.08 4.84
C ASN A 42 1.71 -5.60 4.61
N ARG A 43 0.43 -5.21 4.69
CA ARG A 43 0.01 -3.80 4.58
C ARG A 43 0.56 -2.97 5.75
N GLU A 44 0.51 -3.49 6.96
CA GLU A 44 1.05 -2.81 8.15
C GLU A 44 2.56 -2.62 8.06
N LEU A 45 3.30 -3.66 7.68
CA LEU A 45 4.74 -3.60 7.46
C LEU A 45 5.10 -2.62 6.33
N GLN A 46 4.38 -2.61 5.22
CA GLN A 46 4.59 -1.63 4.16
C GLN A 46 4.36 -0.19 4.63
N GLN A 47 3.38 0.05 5.51
CA GLN A 47 3.16 1.37 6.10
C GLN A 47 4.32 1.76 7.02
N GLN A 48 4.83 0.84 7.83
CA GLN A 48 5.99 1.08 8.69
C GLN A 48 7.25 1.39 7.88
N VAL A 49 7.53 0.63 6.81
CA VAL A 49 8.64 0.91 5.89
C VAL A 49 8.52 2.32 5.32
N LYS A 50 7.34 2.69 4.80
CA LYS A 50 7.10 4.06 4.28
C LYS A 50 7.29 5.15 5.34
N LYS A 51 6.95 4.87 6.60
CA LYS A 51 7.16 5.81 7.71
C LYS A 51 8.65 5.96 8.01
N LEU A 52 9.36 4.85 8.14
CA LEU A 52 10.80 4.83 8.40
C LEU A 52 11.58 5.47 7.25
N ASP A 53 11.18 5.25 5.99
CA ASP A 53 11.80 5.91 4.83
C ASP A 53 11.65 7.44 4.89
N LYS A 54 10.49 7.94 5.34
CA LYS A 54 10.27 9.40 5.54
C LYS A 54 11.12 9.94 6.67
N GLU A 55 11.22 9.23 7.79
CA GLU A 55 12.05 9.60 8.93
C GLU A 55 13.53 9.60 8.54
N LEU A 56 13.99 8.57 7.83
CA LEU A 56 15.34 8.46 7.31
C LEU A 56 15.66 9.59 6.33
N ALA A 57 14.76 9.88 5.39
CA ALA A 57 14.93 11.00 4.46
C ALA A 57 15.04 12.34 5.21
N THR A 58 14.25 12.53 6.26
CA THR A 58 14.28 13.75 7.09
C THR A 58 15.60 13.86 7.85
N ALA A 59 16.06 12.77 8.46
CA ALA A 59 17.35 12.72 9.15
C ALA A 59 18.53 12.95 8.20
N GLN A 60 18.51 12.34 7.00
CA GLN A 60 19.54 12.54 5.98
C GLN A 60 19.58 13.97 5.46
N LEU A 61 18.44 14.63 5.30
CA LEU A 61 18.39 16.05 4.98
C LEU A 61 19.02 16.89 6.10
N GLY A 62 18.65 16.64 7.36
CA GLY A 62 19.26 17.32 8.50
C GLY A 62 20.78 17.18 8.54
N GLN A 63 21.28 15.96 8.34
CA GLN A 63 22.72 15.69 8.28
C GLN A 63 23.41 16.34 7.08
N GLY A 64 22.76 16.37 5.91
CA GLY A 64 23.30 17.04 4.73
C GLY A 64 23.39 18.56 4.90
N LEU A 65 22.43 19.16 5.62
CA LEU A 65 22.44 20.57 5.98
C LEU A 65 23.50 20.88 7.05
N SER A 66 23.76 19.96 7.98
CA SER A 66 24.79 20.11 9.01
C SER A 66 26.22 19.86 8.50
N GLY A 67 26.43 19.75 7.18
CA GLY A 67 27.76 19.68 6.56
C GLY A 67 28.34 18.26 6.39
N ASN A 68 27.56 17.19 6.54
CA ASN A 68 28.04 15.85 6.23
C ASN A 68 28.11 15.63 4.70
N ALA A 69 29.33 15.51 4.17
CA ALA A 69 29.63 15.46 2.74
C ALA A 69 28.86 14.37 1.97
N ALA A 70 28.57 13.22 2.59
CA ALA A 70 27.87 12.10 1.94
C ALA A 70 26.40 12.43 1.59
N ASN A 71 25.74 13.28 2.38
CA ASN A 71 24.32 13.62 2.23
C ASN A 71 24.10 15.07 1.78
N GLN A 72 25.15 15.90 1.75
CA GLN A 72 25.10 17.31 1.41
C GLN A 72 24.54 17.57 0.00
N THR A 73 25.01 16.84 -1.01
CA THR A 73 24.53 17.00 -2.41
C THR A 73 23.03 16.72 -2.54
N LYS A 74 22.54 15.67 -1.87
CA LYS A 74 21.10 15.33 -1.88
C LYS A 74 20.27 16.37 -1.14
N ALA A 75 20.78 16.90 -0.03
CA ALA A 75 20.12 17.97 0.72
C ALA A 75 20.03 19.27 -0.08
N ILE A 76 21.13 19.70 -0.72
CA ILE A 76 21.16 20.89 -1.58
C ILE A 76 20.17 20.76 -2.74
N ALA A 77 20.12 19.60 -3.41
CA ALA A 77 19.19 19.38 -4.51
C ALA A 77 17.71 19.51 -4.08
N ARG A 78 17.37 19.02 -2.87
CA ARG A 78 16.02 19.12 -2.32
C ARG A 78 15.67 20.56 -1.90
N VAL A 79 16.59 21.27 -1.28
CA VAL A 79 16.43 22.70 -0.95
C VAL A 79 16.24 23.53 -2.23
N ASN A 80 17.05 23.30 -3.26
CA ASN A 80 16.93 24.01 -4.54
C ASN A 80 15.61 23.73 -5.26
N ARG A 81 14.98 22.58 -5.03
CA ARG A 81 13.63 22.32 -5.54
C ARG A 81 12.58 23.11 -4.74
N LEU A 82 12.69 23.13 -3.41
CA LEU A 82 11.79 23.89 -2.54
C LEU A 82 11.89 25.39 -2.80
N MET A 83 13.09 25.94 -2.97
CA MET A 83 13.30 27.34 -3.37
C MET A 83 12.56 27.66 -4.66
N ARG A 84 12.65 26.80 -5.68
CA ARG A 84 11.91 26.97 -6.94
C ARG A 84 10.39 26.89 -6.78
N GLU A 85 9.88 26.11 -5.83
CA GLU A 85 8.45 26.09 -5.49
C GLU A 85 8.03 27.38 -4.78
N VAL A 86 8.85 27.87 -3.85
CA VAL A 86 8.64 29.15 -3.17
C VAL A 86 8.66 30.31 -4.17
N ASP A 87 9.65 30.37 -5.06
CA ASP A 87 9.74 31.39 -6.11
C ASP A 87 8.51 31.37 -7.02
N ARG A 88 8.01 30.17 -7.36
CA ARG A 88 6.75 30.03 -8.11
C ARG A 88 5.55 30.56 -7.34
N CYS A 89 5.45 30.28 -6.05
CA CYS A 89 4.38 30.81 -5.21
C CYS A 89 4.46 32.33 -5.06
N ILE A 90 5.66 32.89 -4.87
CA ILE A 90 5.89 34.34 -4.84
C ILE A 90 5.45 34.96 -6.16
N ALA A 91 5.86 34.39 -7.30
CA ALA A 91 5.46 34.87 -8.62
C ALA A 91 3.95 34.75 -8.90
N LEU A 92 3.22 33.88 -8.20
CA LEU A 92 1.76 33.81 -8.26
C LEU A 92 1.10 34.91 -7.41
N LEU A 93 1.73 35.31 -6.30
CA LEU A 93 1.28 36.39 -5.41
C LEU A 93 1.61 37.78 -5.96
N ASP A 94 2.76 37.94 -6.63
CA ASP A 94 3.22 39.21 -7.23
C ASP A 94 2.54 39.54 -8.56
N LYS A 95 1.61 38.72 -9.07
CA LYS A 95 0.78 39.09 -10.22
C LYS A 95 -0.36 40.01 -9.74
N PRO A 96 -0.38 41.31 -10.11
CA PRO A 96 -1.36 42.26 -9.59
C PRO A 96 -2.77 42.15 -10.20
N GLU A 97 -3.05 41.22 -11.11
CA GLU A 97 -4.34 41.15 -11.80
C GLU A 97 -4.80 39.70 -11.94
N ARG A 98 -5.62 39.25 -11.00
CA ARG A 98 -6.64 38.19 -11.17
C ARG A 98 -7.70 38.19 -10.07
N ILE A 99 -7.49 38.91 -8.95
CA ILE A 99 -8.52 39.05 -7.90
C ILE A 99 -9.57 40.13 -8.27
N SER A 100 -9.28 40.97 -9.27
CA SER A 100 -10.13 42.11 -9.67
C SER A 100 -11.13 41.80 -10.80
N GLU A 101 -10.93 40.72 -11.58
CA GLU A 101 -11.80 40.42 -12.74
C GLU A 101 -13.06 39.62 -12.37
N ASP A 102 -13.08 38.95 -11.21
CA ASP A 102 -14.26 38.21 -10.73
C ASP A 102 -15.28 39.11 -10.00
N LEU A 103 -15.03 40.42 -9.86
CA LEU A 103 -15.97 41.39 -9.29
C LEU A 103 -16.53 42.39 -10.33
N GLN A 104 -16.16 42.25 -11.60
CA GLN A 104 -16.66 43.10 -12.70
C GLN A 104 -17.32 42.33 -13.86
N ALA A 105 -17.48 41.01 -13.75
CA ALA A 105 -18.37 40.24 -14.61
C ALA A 105 -19.69 39.98 -13.87
N GLU A 106 -20.65 40.90 -14.08
CA GLU A 106 -22.12 40.81 -13.90
C GLU A 106 -22.72 40.10 -12.68
#